data_AF-A0A3L7WPY3-F1
#
_entry.id   AF-A0A3L7WPY3-F1
#
_cell.length_a   1.000
_cell.length_b   1.000
_cell.length_c   1.000
_cell.angle_alpha   90.00
_cell.angle_beta   90.00
_cell.angle_gamma   90.00
#
_symmetry.space_group_name_H-M   'P 1'
#
loop_
_entity.id
_entity.type
_entity.pdbx_description
1 polymer ?
#
loop_
_entity_poly.entity_id
_entity_poly.type
_entity_poly.pdbx_seq_one_letter_code
_entity_poly.pdbx_strand_id
1 'polypeptide(L)'
;MQTVILTTAVMLLVSCTPPAPRAAEPTIIVVPFGSDRTPTAIATAVAVAPARMMLGASKAQVDELLADWASRPDRTSTSTTDVYRYTRGVTMIVAFRNDQAIGVYVIDNPGAGVTGIAPALVAELSTLIGAEPDAADVISDEYGIREFGVGDVTSW
;
A
#
# COMPACT_ATOMS: atom_id res chain seq x y z
N MET A 1 -19.89 53.20 -43.89
CA MET A 1 -19.85 53.18 -42.42
C MET A 1 -19.89 51.72 -42.00
N GLN A 2 -18.75 51.05 -42.03
CA GLN A 2 -17.76 50.88 -40.96
C GLN A 2 -17.99 49.54 -40.23
N THR A 3 -17.19 48.56 -40.65
CA THR A 3 -16.96 47.25 -40.07
C THR A 3 -16.44 47.39 -38.65
N VAL A 4 -17.00 46.64 -37.70
CA VAL A 4 -16.26 46.16 -36.52
C VAL A 4 -16.79 44.76 -36.16
N ILE A 5 -16.00 43.75 -36.48
CA ILE A 5 -16.18 42.37 -35.99
C ILE A 5 -15.57 42.39 -34.58
N LEU A 6 -16.40 42.35 -33.53
CA LEU A 6 -15.91 42.12 -32.17
C LEU A 6 -15.67 40.62 -31.99
N THR A 7 -14.40 40.24 -32.10
CA THR A 7 -13.88 38.93 -31.72
C THR A 7 -13.94 38.81 -30.20
N THR A 8 -14.95 38.11 -29.66
CA THR A 8 -14.98 37.75 -28.24
C THR A 8 -13.89 36.70 -28.00
N ALA A 9 -12.78 37.13 -27.42
CA ALA A 9 -11.72 36.25 -26.94
C ALA A 9 -12.26 35.40 -25.78
N VAL A 10 -12.31 34.08 -25.97
CA VAL A 10 -12.42 33.11 -24.87
C VAL A 10 -11.10 33.18 -24.11
N MET A 11 -11.15 33.81 -22.94
CA MET A 11 -10.05 33.81 -21.99
C MET A 11 -9.99 32.43 -21.33
N LEU A 12 -9.13 31.54 -21.85
CA LEU A 12 -8.73 30.32 -21.15
C LEU A 12 -7.92 30.77 -19.91
N LEU A 13 -8.57 30.84 -18.75
CA LEU A 13 -7.86 30.86 -17.47
C LEU A 13 -7.30 29.44 -17.25
N VAL A 14 -6.10 29.21 -17.79
CA VAL A 14 -5.23 28.15 -17.29
C VAL A 14 -4.82 28.57 -15.89
N SER A 15 -5.54 28.11 -14.88
CA SER A 15 -5.05 28.12 -13.51
C SER A 15 -3.85 27.17 -13.47
N CYS A 16 -2.67 27.73 -13.75
CA CYS A 16 -1.39 27.12 -13.47
C CYS A 16 -1.23 27.17 -11.94
N THR A 17 -1.90 26.27 -11.24
CA THR A 17 -1.63 26.02 -9.83
C THR A 17 -0.19 25.49 -9.77
N PRO A 18 0.76 26.19 -9.13
CA PRO A 18 2.08 25.63 -8.94
C PRO A 18 1.93 24.32 -8.16
N PRO A 19 2.66 23.25 -8.51
CA PRO A 19 2.74 22.11 -7.61
C PRO A 19 3.22 22.64 -6.25
N ALA A 20 2.48 22.29 -5.21
CA ALA A 20 2.76 22.66 -3.83
C ALA A 20 4.26 22.54 -3.52
N PRO A 21 4.85 23.44 -2.72
CA PRO A 21 6.26 23.35 -2.35
C PRO A 21 6.49 21.98 -1.73
N ARG A 22 7.31 21.17 -2.41
CA ARG A 22 7.81 19.90 -1.89
C ARG A 22 8.29 20.17 -0.47
N ALA A 23 7.66 19.50 0.49
CA ALA A 23 8.16 19.44 1.86
C ALA A 23 9.65 19.11 1.77
N ALA A 24 10.45 19.99 2.38
CA ALA A 24 11.90 19.98 2.31
C ALA A 24 12.45 18.58 2.57
N GLU A 25 12.99 17.95 1.53
CA GLU A 25 13.88 16.81 1.68
C GLU A 25 15.12 17.32 2.42
N PRO A 26 15.56 16.69 3.52
CA PRO A 26 16.76 17.15 4.23
C PRO A 26 17.96 16.99 3.30
N THR A 27 18.38 18.08 2.68
CA THR A 27 19.64 18.16 1.95
C THR A 27 20.76 18.13 2.98
N ILE A 28 21.25 16.94 3.31
CA ILE A 28 22.48 16.79 4.10
C ILE A 28 23.64 17.17 3.19
N ILE A 29 24.11 18.41 3.29
CA ILE A 29 25.36 18.84 2.66
C ILE A 29 26.50 18.33 3.55
N VAL A 30 27.06 17.17 3.20
CA VAL A 30 28.33 16.71 3.80
C VAL A 30 29.46 17.45 3.10
N VAL A 31 30.03 18.45 3.79
CA VAL A 31 31.28 19.10 3.37
C VAL A 31 32.44 18.18 3.80
N PRO A 32 33.27 17.64 2.89
CA PRO A 32 34.43 16.87 3.32
C PRO A 32 35.52 17.83 3.79
N PHE A 33 35.80 17.85 5.09
CA PHE A 33 37.13 18.24 5.56
C PHE A 33 38.08 17.08 5.27
N GLY A 34 38.67 17.11 4.07
CA GLY A 34 39.78 16.24 3.72
C GLY A 34 41.10 16.86 4.17
N SER A 35 41.82 16.18 5.04
CA SER A 35 43.25 15.99 4.85
C SER A 35 43.71 14.73 5.58
N ASP A 36 44.24 13.81 4.80
CA ASP A 36 45.06 12.68 5.21
C ASP A 36 44.44 11.65 6.16
N ARG A 37 43.71 10.70 5.55
CA ARG A 37 43.83 9.25 5.78
C ARG A 37 42.83 8.57 4.85
N THR A 38 43.32 7.76 3.93
CA THR A 38 42.54 6.95 3.00
C THR A 38 41.37 6.26 3.69
N PRO A 39 40.11 6.46 3.25
CA PRO A 39 39.05 5.51 3.54
C PRO A 39 38.48 5.00 2.22
N THR A 40 38.84 3.77 1.87
CA THR A 40 37.98 2.94 1.02
C THR A 40 36.71 2.66 1.83
N ALA A 41 35.69 3.49 1.66
CA ALA A 41 34.36 3.24 2.18
C ALA A 41 33.37 3.48 1.04
N ILE A 42 32.98 2.38 0.40
CA ILE A 42 31.88 2.34 -0.55
C ILE A 42 30.63 2.57 0.30
N ALA A 43 30.14 3.80 0.33
CA ALA A 43 28.86 4.11 0.93
C ALA A 43 27.77 3.51 0.02
N THR A 44 27.40 2.27 0.28
CA THR A 44 26.17 1.68 -0.25
C THR A 44 25.02 2.46 0.36
N ALA A 45 24.55 3.48 -0.35
CA ALA A 45 23.28 4.12 -0.08
C ALA A 45 22.21 3.03 -0.23
N VAL A 46 21.70 2.52 0.90
CA VAL A 46 20.48 1.72 0.91
C VAL A 46 19.36 2.71 0.59
N ALA A 47 19.02 2.80 -0.69
CA ALA A 47 17.79 3.45 -1.11
C ALA A 47 16.65 2.72 -0.40
N VAL A 48 16.00 3.40 0.53
CA VAL A 48 14.75 2.92 1.13
C VAL A 48 13.73 2.94 -0.01
N ALA A 49 13.47 1.78 -0.59
CA ALA A 49 12.45 1.61 -1.62
C ALA A 49 11.13 2.22 -1.12
N PRO A 50 10.31 2.85 -1.99
CA PRO A 50 8.99 3.30 -1.58
C PRO A 50 8.25 2.12 -0.95
N ALA A 51 7.56 2.35 0.17
CA ALA A 51 6.76 1.32 0.83
C ALA A 51 5.82 0.71 -0.23
N ARG A 52 6.11 -0.52 -0.65
CA ARG A 52 5.30 -1.22 -1.65
C ARG A 52 4.01 -1.60 -0.94
N MET A 53 2.91 -0.99 -1.36
CA MET A 53 1.57 -1.31 -0.87
C MET A 53 1.05 -2.56 -1.58
N MET A 54 0.24 -3.37 -0.91
CA MET A 54 -0.26 -4.60 -1.52
C MET A 54 -1.33 -4.34 -2.59
N LEU A 55 -2.28 -3.44 -2.36
CA LEU A 55 -3.34 -3.19 -3.34
C LEU A 55 -2.76 -2.66 -4.65
N GLY A 56 -3.17 -3.29 -5.76
CA GLY A 56 -2.64 -3.04 -7.10
C GLY A 56 -1.28 -3.68 -7.39
N ALA A 57 -0.62 -4.29 -6.40
CA ALA A 57 0.63 -5.01 -6.62
C ALA A 57 0.40 -6.37 -7.28
N SER A 58 1.42 -6.84 -8.01
CA SER A 58 1.44 -8.19 -8.59
C SER A 58 1.56 -9.28 -7.54
N LYS A 59 1.21 -10.51 -7.90
CA LYS A 59 1.36 -11.66 -6.99
C LYS A 59 2.80 -11.80 -6.50
N ALA A 60 3.77 -11.65 -7.40
CA ALA A 60 5.19 -11.73 -7.06
C ALA A 60 5.63 -10.63 -6.07
N GLN A 61 5.10 -9.41 -6.22
CA GLN A 61 5.39 -8.30 -5.30
C GLN A 61 4.75 -8.54 -3.93
N VAL A 62 3.53 -9.09 -3.88
CA VAL A 62 2.89 -9.47 -2.62
C VAL A 62 3.66 -10.61 -1.94
N ASP A 63 4.15 -11.60 -2.69
CA ASP A 63 5.00 -12.66 -2.15
C ASP A 63 6.31 -12.12 -1.57
N GLU A 64 6.93 -11.13 -2.23
CA GLU A 64 8.15 -10.48 -1.73
C GLU A 64 7.86 -9.69 -0.44
N LEU A 65 6.73 -8.99 -0.37
CA LEU A 65 6.29 -8.25 0.82
C LEU A 65 5.99 -9.18 2.01
N LEU A 66 5.45 -10.36 1.72
CA LEU A 66 5.02 -11.35 2.71
C LEU A 66 5.96 -12.56 2.73
N ALA A 67 7.24 -12.39 2.42
CA ALA A 67 8.19 -13.50 2.25
C ALA A 67 8.34 -14.38 3.50
N ASP A 68 8.15 -13.80 4.70
CA ASP A 68 8.20 -14.52 5.98
C ASP A 68 6.86 -15.19 6.36
N TRP A 69 5.82 -15.09 5.53
CA TRP A 69 4.50 -15.66 5.79
C TRP A 69 4.33 -16.98 5.06
N ALA A 70 3.61 -17.92 5.69
CA ALA A 70 3.26 -19.16 5.02
C ALA A 70 2.19 -18.88 3.95
N SER A 71 2.56 -19.03 2.67
CA SER A 71 1.67 -18.80 1.52
C SER A 71 1.14 -20.11 0.93
N ARG A 72 -0.15 -20.14 0.57
CA ARG A 72 -0.76 -21.23 -0.19
C ARG A 72 -1.92 -20.73 -1.05
N PRO A 73 -2.22 -21.36 -2.20
CA PRO A 73 -3.44 -21.11 -2.93
C PRO A 73 -4.68 -21.42 -2.07
N ASP A 74 -5.72 -20.61 -2.21
CA ASP A 74 -7.03 -20.86 -1.61
C ASP A 74 -7.95 -21.58 -2.61
N ARG A 75 -8.88 -22.37 -2.07
CA ARG A 75 -9.84 -23.17 -2.85
C ARG A 75 -10.93 -22.33 -3.50
N THR A 76 -11.09 -21.08 -3.08
CA THR A 76 -12.05 -20.12 -3.65
C THR A 76 -11.55 -19.48 -4.94
N SER A 77 -10.33 -19.79 -5.39
CA SER A 77 -9.84 -19.33 -6.69
C SER A 77 -10.78 -19.76 -7.84
N THR A 78 -11.07 -18.83 -8.75
CA THR A 78 -11.91 -19.03 -9.94
C THR A 78 -11.09 -18.80 -11.20
N SER A 79 -11.69 -18.99 -12.39
CA SER A 79 -10.98 -18.74 -13.66
C SER A 79 -10.62 -17.27 -13.90
N THR A 80 -11.20 -16.34 -13.15
CA THR A 80 -11.00 -14.89 -13.29
C THR A 80 -10.33 -14.25 -12.10
N THR A 81 -10.26 -14.95 -10.97
CA THR A 81 -9.74 -14.43 -9.71
C THR A 81 -8.92 -15.51 -9.02
N ASP A 82 -7.62 -15.28 -8.86
CA ASP A 82 -6.77 -16.15 -8.05
C ASP A 82 -6.80 -15.68 -6.60
N VAL A 83 -6.93 -16.61 -5.65
CA VAL A 83 -6.99 -16.28 -4.23
C VAL A 83 -5.86 -17.00 -3.50
N TYR A 84 -5.11 -16.27 -2.68
CA TYR A 84 -4.01 -16.82 -1.90
C TYR A 84 -4.17 -16.49 -0.43
N ARG A 85 -3.75 -17.43 0.42
CA ARG A 85 -3.75 -17.30 1.87
C ARG A 85 -2.32 -17.21 2.38
N TYR A 86 -2.06 -16.16 3.16
CA TYR A 86 -0.81 -15.90 3.87
C TYR A 86 -1.08 -15.98 5.37
N THR A 87 -0.28 -16.72 6.11
CA THR A 87 -0.49 -16.88 7.57
C THR A 87 0.76 -16.53 8.36
N ARG A 88 0.60 -15.61 9.32
CA ARG A 88 1.58 -15.25 10.37
C ARG A 88 0.85 -14.58 11.54
N GLY A 89 0.47 -15.36 12.55
CA GLY A 89 -0.31 -14.88 13.71
C GLY A 89 -1.77 -14.53 13.38
N VAL A 90 -2.02 -13.92 12.23
CA VAL A 90 -3.33 -13.78 11.56
C VAL A 90 -3.30 -14.50 10.22
N THR A 91 -4.46 -14.64 9.61
CA THR A 91 -4.58 -15.11 8.23
C THR A 91 -5.01 -13.98 7.33
N MET A 92 -4.22 -13.71 6.30
CA MET A 92 -4.50 -12.73 5.27
C MET A 92 -4.85 -13.47 3.98
N ILE A 93 -6.01 -13.16 3.41
CA ILE A 93 -6.51 -13.70 2.15
C ILE A 93 -6.44 -12.58 1.13
N VAL A 94 -5.76 -12.82 0.02
CA VAL A 94 -5.54 -11.82 -1.03
C VAL A 94 -6.12 -12.33 -2.33
N ALA A 95 -7.01 -11.55 -2.93
CA ALA A 95 -7.58 -11.83 -4.24
C ALA A 95 -6.84 -11.06 -5.32
N PHE A 96 -6.54 -11.74 -6.42
CA PHE A 96 -5.84 -11.21 -7.58
C PHE A 96 -6.71 -11.33 -8.82
N ARG A 97 -6.79 -10.25 -9.61
CA ARG A 97 -7.42 -10.23 -10.93
C ARG A 97 -6.42 -9.68 -11.93
N ASN A 98 -6.16 -10.43 -13.00
CA ASN A 98 -5.12 -10.09 -13.99
C ASN A 98 -3.74 -9.83 -13.36
N ASP A 99 -3.32 -10.68 -12.40
CA ASP A 99 -2.08 -10.52 -11.63
C ASP A 99 -1.99 -9.18 -10.87
N GLN A 100 -3.10 -8.65 -10.39
CA GLN A 100 -3.11 -7.47 -9.51
C GLN A 100 -3.97 -7.75 -8.28
N ALA A 101 -3.45 -7.45 -7.10
CA ALA A 101 -4.21 -7.56 -5.86
C ALA A 101 -5.36 -6.55 -5.85
N ILE A 102 -6.60 -7.05 -5.79
CA ILE A 102 -7.82 -6.24 -5.85
C ILE A 102 -8.52 -6.13 -4.49
N GLY A 103 -8.21 -7.04 -3.57
CA GLY A 103 -8.76 -6.99 -2.22
C GLY A 103 -8.02 -7.91 -1.27
N VAL A 104 -8.10 -7.56 0.01
CA VAL A 104 -7.42 -8.24 1.12
C VAL A 104 -8.42 -8.42 2.25
N TYR A 105 -8.49 -9.62 2.81
CA TYR A 105 -9.32 -9.94 3.96
C TYR A 105 -8.46 -10.56 5.03
N VAL A 106 -8.51 -10.00 6.24
CA VAL A 106 -7.71 -10.44 7.37
C VAL A 106 -8.64 -11.07 8.37
N ILE A 107 -8.26 -12.26 8.84
CA ILE A 107 -9.01 -13.03 9.84
C ILE A 107 -8.06 -13.35 10.98
N ASP A 108 -8.54 -13.16 12.21
CA ASP A 108 -7.84 -13.58 13.39
C ASP A 108 -7.62 -15.10 13.40
N ASN A 109 -6.55 -15.56 14.02
CA ASN A 109 -6.27 -16.98 14.16
C ASN A 109 -6.24 -17.34 15.65
N PRO A 110 -7.38 -17.70 16.27
CA PRO A 110 -7.44 -17.93 17.71
C PRO A 110 -6.55 -19.09 18.16
N GLY A 111 -6.27 -20.07 17.28
CA GLY A 111 -5.32 -21.15 17.53
C GLY A 111 -3.86 -20.72 17.62
N ALA A 112 -3.52 -19.48 17.24
CA ALA A 112 -2.18 -18.90 17.35
C ALA A 112 -1.97 -18.12 18.66
N GLY A 113 -2.92 -18.17 19.61
CA GLY A 113 -2.85 -17.44 20.88
C GLY A 113 -3.22 -15.96 20.77
N VAL A 114 -3.82 -15.56 19.66
CA VAL A 114 -4.29 -14.19 19.43
C VAL A 114 -5.75 -14.08 19.87
N THR A 115 -6.02 -13.23 20.86
CA THR A 115 -7.36 -12.93 21.35
C THR A 115 -7.86 -11.69 20.61
N GLY A 116 -8.33 -11.88 19.37
CA GLY A 116 -8.69 -10.79 18.47
C GLY A 116 -7.49 -9.99 17.91
N ILE A 117 -7.70 -9.34 16.78
CA ILE A 117 -6.72 -8.45 16.14
C ILE A 117 -6.69 -7.15 16.92
N ALA A 118 -5.53 -6.85 17.52
CA ALA A 118 -5.35 -5.60 18.26
C ALA A 118 -5.44 -4.38 17.30
N PRO A 119 -5.98 -3.23 17.73
CA PRO A 119 -6.08 -2.03 16.90
C PRO A 119 -4.74 -1.57 16.30
N ALA A 120 -3.64 -1.72 17.05
CA ALA A 120 -2.30 -1.41 16.55
C ALA A 120 -1.90 -2.30 15.36
N LEU A 121 -2.23 -3.59 15.41
CA LEU A 121 -1.99 -4.53 14.31
C LEU A 121 -2.87 -4.20 13.11
N VAL A 122 -4.12 -3.74 13.32
CA VAL A 122 -4.97 -3.26 12.22
C VAL A 122 -4.33 -2.07 11.50
N ALA A 123 -3.79 -1.09 12.22
CA ALA A 123 -3.11 0.06 11.61
C ALA A 123 -1.84 -0.35 10.84
N GLU A 124 -1.05 -1.28 11.39
CA GLU A 124 0.13 -1.83 10.70
C GLU A 124 -0.27 -2.56 9.41
N LEU A 125 -1.28 -3.42 9.47
CA LEU A 125 -1.77 -4.17 8.33
C LEU A 125 -2.43 -3.26 7.28
N SER A 126 -3.17 -2.23 7.69
CA SER A 126 -3.76 -1.24 6.78
C SER A 126 -2.69 -0.44 6.03
N THR A 127 -1.59 -0.10 6.71
CA THR A 127 -0.42 0.52 6.08
C THR A 127 0.24 -0.40 5.06
N LEU A 128 0.39 -1.69 5.38
CA LEU A 128 0.95 -2.69 4.47
C LEU A 128 0.04 -2.92 3.25
N ILE A 129 -1.27 -2.99 3.47
CA ILE A 129 -2.27 -3.18 2.42
C ILE A 129 -2.33 -1.95 1.51
N GLY A 130 -2.16 -0.76 2.09
CA GLY A 130 -2.22 0.54 1.40
C GLY A 130 -3.58 1.23 1.51
N ALA A 131 -4.49 0.74 2.35
CA ALA A 131 -5.78 1.35 2.62
C ALA A 131 -6.34 0.87 3.97
N GLU A 132 -7.19 1.70 4.58
CA GLU A 132 -7.94 1.37 5.79
C GLU A 132 -9.19 0.55 5.44
N PRO A 133 -9.65 -0.34 6.34
CA PRO A 133 -10.89 -1.08 6.15
C PRO A 133 -12.10 -0.16 6.24
N ASP A 134 -13.11 -0.43 5.43
CA ASP A 134 -14.42 0.18 5.60
C ASP A 134 -15.07 -0.34 6.88
N ALA A 135 -15.75 0.53 7.63
CA ALA A 135 -16.37 0.15 8.89
C ALA A 135 -17.42 -0.98 8.75
N ALA A 136 -18.01 -1.15 7.56
CA ALA A 136 -18.93 -2.23 7.25
C ALA A 136 -18.24 -3.60 7.08
N ASP A 137 -16.95 -3.58 6.73
CA ASP A 137 -16.15 -4.78 6.52
C ASP A 137 -15.35 -5.16 7.76
N VAL A 138 -15.47 -4.42 8.88
CA VAL A 138 -14.87 -4.75 10.17
C VAL A 138 -15.87 -5.50 11.04
N ILE A 139 -15.53 -6.72 11.43
CA ILE A 139 -16.33 -7.54 12.34
C ILE A 139 -15.56 -7.70 13.65
N SER A 140 -16.23 -7.41 14.75
CA SER A 140 -15.65 -7.45 16.10
C SER A 140 -16.60 -8.10 17.11
N ASP A 141 -16.05 -8.69 18.15
CA ASP A 141 -16.78 -9.24 19.30
C ASP A 141 -16.26 -8.65 20.63
N GLU A 142 -16.65 -9.24 21.76
CA GLU A 142 -16.20 -8.83 23.10
C GLU A 142 -14.67 -8.97 23.32
N TYR A 143 -13.98 -9.73 22.45
CA TYR A 143 -12.54 -9.97 22.48
C TYR A 143 -11.77 -9.09 21.50
N GLY A 144 -12.44 -8.25 20.71
CA GLY A 144 -11.82 -7.31 19.76
C GLY A 144 -12.18 -7.58 18.31
N ILE A 145 -11.32 -7.12 17.38
CA ILE A 145 -11.57 -7.26 15.94
C ILE A 145 -11.30 -8.72 15.53
N ARG A 146 -12.26 -9.35 14.86
CA ARG A 146 -12.16 -10.75 14.39
C ARG A 146 -11.70 -10.82 12.97
N GLU A 147 -12.22 -9.93 12.14
CA GLU A 147 -11.91 -9.90 10.72
C GLU A 147 -12.13 -8.50 10.18
N PHE A 148 -11.36 -8.16 9.13
CA PHE A 148 -11.59 -6.95 8.37
C PHE A 148 -11.23 -7.12 6.90
N GLY A 149 -11.99 -6.46 6.02
CA GLY A 149 -11.74 -6.40 4.59
C GLY A 149 -11.24 -5.05 4.11
N VAL A 150 -10.44 -5.05 3.04
CA VAL A 150 -10.00 -3.84 2.33
C VAL A 150 -10.02 -4.11 0.82
N GLY A 151 -10.67 -3.24 0.04
CA GLY A 151 -10.77 -3.36 -1.41
C GLY A 151 -11.98 -4.19 -1.88
N ASP A 152 -11.89 -4.81 -3.05
CA ASP A 152 -12.96 -5.66 -3.60
C ASP A 152 -12.99 -7.01 -2.87
N VAL A 153 -13.65 -7.06 -1.71
CA VAL A 153 -13.77 -8.25 -0.83
C VAL A 153 -15.11 -9.00 -0.95
N THR A 154 -16.07 -8.46 -1.70
CA THR A 154 -17.45 -9.00 -1.78
C THR A 154 -17.66 -10.06 -2.85
N SER A 155 -16.61 -10.42 -3.61
CA SER A 155 -16.73 -11.16 -4.87
C SER A 155 -15.91 -12.46 -4.95
N TRP A 156 -15.60 -13.11 -3.82
CA TRP A 156 -14.71 -14.27 -3.74
C TRP A 156 -15.40 -15.59 -3.43
#